data_AF-A0A370TGJ1-F1
#
_entry.id   AF-A0A370TGJ1-F1
#
_cell.length_a   1.000
_cell.length_b   1.000
_cell.length_c   1.000
_cell.angle_alpha   90.00
_cell.angle_beta   90.00
_cell.angle_gamma   90.00
#
_symmetry.space_group_name_H-M   'P 1'
#
loop_
_entity.id
_entity.type
_entity.pdbx_description
1 polymer ?
#
loop_
_entity_poly.entity_id
_entity_poly.type
_entity_poly.pdbx_seq_one_letter_code
_entity_poly.pdbx_strand_id
1 'polypeptide(L)'
;MLIPKALTRLSVAFCLLRVATSQTVLKIMPLGDSITDITCWRAMLWQQLQNAGVKNIDFVGSMVSAATCDGISNYDRNHEGHSGYLAVDIANKNQLVGWLNSAKPDIVMFHLGTNDIGRSKTPAETIAAFTTLLDQMRASKSSIKVIVAQIIPLPWVDSGIRSLNSAIASWATLKNTTSSPIYVVDQYTGFTTSDLQSDQIHPNESGDKKITARWYPTLLKVIQNSQAGKREAVFSA
;
A
#
# COMPACT_ATOMS: atom_id res chain seq x y z
N MET A 1 -48.70 -66.93 -12.17
CA MET A 1 -48.61 -66.06 -10.98
C MET A 1 -47.17 -65.56 -10.91
N LEU A 2 -46.89 -64.39 -11.50
CA LEU A 2 -45.56 -63.79 -11.64
C LEU A 2 -45.55 -62.50 -10.82
N ILE A 3 -44.67 -62.42 -9.82
CA ILE A 3 -44.45 -61.21 -9.01
C ILE A 3 -43.16 -60.55 -9.52
N PRO A 4 -43.18 -59.29 -9.97
CA PRO A 4 -41.96 -58.59 -10.36
C PRO A 4 -41.22 -58.05 -9.13
N LYS A 5 -39.90 -58.25 -9.08
CA LYS A 5 -39.00 -57.65 -8.08
C LYS A 5 -38.69 -56.21 -8.48
N ALA A 6 -39.00 -55.26 -7.60
CA ALA A 6 -38.63 -53.86 -7.77
C ALA A 6 -37.13 -53.65 -7.48
N LEU A 7 -36.38 -53.09 -8.43
CA LEU A 7 -35.03 -52.57 -8.22
C LEU A 7 -35.12 -51.17 -7.61
N THR A 8 -34.67 -51.02 -6.36
CA THR A 8 -34.51 -49.72 -5.71
C THR A 8 -33.20 -49.10 -6.18
N ARG A 9 -33.26 -48.01 -6.97
CA ARG A 9 -32.09 -47.21 -7.33
C ARG A 9 -31.76 -46.26 -6.17
N LEU A 10 -30.57 -46.40 -5.59
CA LEU A 10 -30.03 -45.48 -4.60
C LEU A 10 -29.39 -44.29 -5.33
N SER A 11 -30.04 -43.13 -5.33
CA SER A 11 -29.47 -41.88 -5.83
C SER A 11 -28.63 -41.25 -4.71
N VAL A 12 -27.31 -41.27 -4.84
CA VAL A 12 -26.40 -40.52 -3.94
C VAL A 12 -26.41 -39.07 -4.37
N ALA A 13 -27.09 -38.21 -3.60
CA ALA A 13 -27.04 -36.77 -3.79
C ALA A 13 -25.69 -36.23 -3.29
N PHE A 14 -24.79 -35.86 -4.21
CA PHE A 14 -23.59 -35.12 -3.87
C PHE A 14 -23.99 -33.69 -3.49
N CYS A 15 -24.14 -33.44 -2.18
CA CYS A 15 -24.34 -32.11 -1.65
C CYS A 15 -23.00 -31.36 -1.74
N LEU A 16 -22.82 -30.56 -2.79
CA LEU A 16 -21.71 -29.61 -2.88
C LEU A 16 -21.93 -28.52 -1.82
N LEU A 17 -21.40 -28.74 -0.62
CA LEU A 17 -21.24 -27.70 0.39
C LEU A 17 -20.35 -26.60 -0.20
N ARG A 18 -20.98 -25.52 -0.67
CA ARG A 18 -20.28 -24.26 -0.96
C ARG A 18 -19.84 -23.69 0.38
N VAL A 19 -18.61 -23.98 0.79
CA VAL A 19 -17.96 -23.24 1.86
C VAL A 19 -17.78 -21.81 1.35
N ALA A 20 -18.65 -20.90 1.78
CA ALA A 20 -18.49 -19.48 1.55
C ALA A 20 -17.26 -19.03 2.36
N THR A 21 -16.09 -18.98 1.70
CA THR A 21 -14.91 -18.35 2.31
C THR A 21 -15.21 -16.88 2.50
N SER A 22 -15.42 -16.45 3.75
CA SER A 22 -15.47 -15.03 4.10
C SER A 22 -14.11 -14.44 3.76
N GLN A 23 -14.02 -13.69 2.65
CA GLN A 23 -12.80 -12.97 2.32
C GLN A 23 -12.61 -11.88 3.36
N THR A 24 -11.64 -12.07 4.26
CA THR A 24 -11.27 -11.06 5.24
C THR A 24 -10.88 -9.76 4.52
N VAL A 25 -11.47 -8.65 4.93
CA VAL A 25 -11.09 -7.31 4.45
C VAL A 25 -9.62 -7.06 4.77
N LEU A 26 -8.83 -6.68 3.77
CA LEU A 26 -7.43 -6.31 3.93
C LEU A 26 -7.31 -4.83 4.22
N LYS A 27 -6.69 -4.50 5.35
CA LYS A 27 -6.44 -3.10 5.73
C LYS A 27 -5.14 -2.61 5.13
N ILE A 28 -5.20 -1.54 4.36
CA ILE A 28 -4.06 -0.94 3.67
C ILE A 28 -3.89 0.46 4.23
N MET A 29 -2.71 0.79 4.73
CA MET A 29 -2.38 2.14 5.21
C MET A 29 -1.54 2.87 4.17
N PRO A 30 -2.09 3.89 3.47
CA PRO A 30 -1.31 4.86 2.71
C PRO A 30 -0.64 5.84 3.67
N LEU A 31 0.64 5.59 4.01
CA LEU A 31 1.46 6.43 4.87
C LEU A 31 2.27 7.41 4.02
N GLY A 32 2.34 8.68 4.39
CA GLY A 32 3.15 9.61 3.61
C GLY A 32 3.18 11.04 4.10
N ASP A 33 3.72 11.91 3.25
CA ASP A 33 3.70 13.35 3.43
C ASP A 33 2.55 14.00 2.65
N SER A 34 2.72 15.25 2.21
CA SER A 34 1.72 15.98 1.42
C SER A 34 1.41 15.30 0.10
N ILE A 35 2.35 14.58 -0.51
CA ILE A 35 2.11 13.82 -1.74
C ILE A 35 1.10 12.69 -1.50
N THR A 36 0.94 12.21 -0.27
CA THR A 36 -0.12 11.25 0.08
C THR A 36 -1.38 11.97 0.56
N ASP A 37 -1.24 13.05 1.32
CA ASP A 37 -2.33 13.77 1.97
C ASP A 37 -3.26 14.48 0.97
N ILE A 38 -2.71 15.34 0.12
CA ILE A 38 -3.47 16.37 -0.59
C ILE A 38 -3.61 16.14 -2.11
N THR A 39 -3.24 14.95 -2.61
CA THR A 39 -3.27 14.64 -4.05
C THR A 39 -4.30 13.57 -4.40
N CYS A 40 -4.47 13.27 -5.69
CA CYS A 40 -5.54 12.44 -6.21
C CYS A 40 -5.15 11.01 -6.59
N TRP A 41 -3.87 10.61 -6.50
CA TRP A 41 -3.48 9.25 -6.87
C TRP A 41 -4.19 8.17 -6.02
N ARG A 42 -4.54 8.45 -4.76
CA ARG A 42 -5.30 7.50 -3.91
C ARG A 42 -6.70 7.23 -4.45
N ALA A 43 -7.38 8.29 -4.89
CA ALA A 43 -8.71 8.18 -5.48
C ALA A 43 -8.66 7.37 -6.79
N MET A 44 -7.69 7.67 -7.66
CA MET A 44 -7.47 6.95 -8.90
C MET A 44 -7.08 5.47 -8.66
N LEU A 45 -6.21 5.20 -7.69
CA LEU A 45 -5.78 3.86 -7.31
C LEU A 45 -6.97 3.03 -6.79
N TRP A 46 -7.77 3.60 -5.90
CA TRP A 46 -8.99 2.97 -5.40
C TRP A 46 -9.93 2.62 -6.55
N GLN A 47 -10.21 3.56 -7.45
CA GLN A 47 -11.09 3.31 -8.59
C GLN A 47 -10.56 2.17 -9.47
N GLN A 48 -9.25 2.13 -9.76
CA GLN A 48 -8.66 1.03 -10.54
C GLN A 48 -8.81 -0.33 -9.85
N LEU A 49 -8.55 -0.40 -8.54
CA LEU A 49 -8.75 -1.63 -7.75
C LEU A 49 -10.22 -2.08 -7.78
N GLN A 50 -11.15 -1.15 -7.59
CA GLN A 50 -12.58 -1.42 -7.63
C GLN A 50 -13.04 -1.91 -9.01
N ASN A 51 -12.52 -1.34 -10.10
CA ASN A 51 -12.79 -1.75 -11.47
C ASN A 51 -12.22 -3.15 -11.77
N ALA A 52 -11.13 -3.52 -11.12
CA ALA A 52 -10.54 -4.86 -11.18
C ALA A 52 -11.24 -5.89 -10.27
N GLY A 53 -12.36 -5.53 -9.63
CA GLY A 53 -13.13 -6.43 -8.77
C GLY A 53 -12.55 -6.63 -7.37
N VAL A 54 -11.54 -5.84 -6.96
CA VAL A 54 -10.94 -5.92 -5.63
C VAL A 54 -11.83 -5.21 -4.61
N LYS A 55 -12.82 -5.91 -4.06
CA LYS A 55 -13.83 -5.30 -3.14
C LYS A 55 -13.52 -5.44 -1.65
N ASN A 56 -12.65 -6.38 -1.27
CA ASN A 56 -12.38 -6.73 0.13
C ASN A 56 -11.11 -6.05 0.64
N ILE A 57 -11.07 -4.73 0.53
CA ILE A 57 -10.00 -3.85 1.01
C ILE A 57 -10.59 -2.65 1.75
N ASP A 58 -9.80 -2.08 2.64
CA ASP A 58 -10.14 -0.93 3.48
C ASP A 58 -8.88 -0.05 3.57
N PHE A 59 -8.95 1.20 3.12
CA PHE A 59 -7.90 2.16 3.41
C PHE A 59 -8.04 2.61 4.87
N VAL A 60 -6.93 2.63 5.59
CA VAL A 60 -6.93 2.94 7.02
C VAL A 60 -5.87 3.96 7.37
N GLY A 61 -6.18 4.75 8.39
CA GLY A 61 -5.29 5.75 8.97
C GLY A 61 -6.10 6.81 9.70
N SER A 62 -5.41 7.72 10.38
CA SER A 62 -6.03 8.77 11.20
C SER A 62 -6.58 9.94 10.39
N MET A 63 -6.16 10.07 9.12
CA MET A 63 -6.52 11.17 8.24
C MET A 63 -7.62 10.75 7.26
N VAL A 64 -8.47 11.71 6.91
CA VAL A 64 -9.48 11.57 5.86
C VAL A 64 -9.19 12.64 4.82
N SER A 65 -8.93 12.22 3.58
CA SER A 65 -8.56 13.15 2.50
C SER A 65 -9.61 14.25 2.37
N ALA A 66 -9.18 15.51 2.29
CA ALA A 66 -10.05 16.62 1.93
C ALA A 66 -10.03 16.93 0.42
N ALA A 67 -9.13 16.29 -0.34
CA ALA A 67 -8.96 16.56 -1.76
C ALA A 67 -10.21 16.20 -2.57
N THR A 68 -10.55 17.07 -3.52
CA THR A 68 -11.59 16.85 -4.53
C THR A 68 -10.90 16.41 -5.82
N CYS A 69 -11.25 15.23 -6.30
CA CYS A 69 -10.64 14.64 -7.49
C CYS A 69 -11.67 14.53 -8.60
N ASP A 70 -11.36 15.11 -9.75
CA ASP A 70 -12.26 15.20 -10.88
C ASP A 70 -12.76 13.82 -11.31
N GLY A 71 -14.10 13.67 -11.36
CA GLY A 71 -14.74 12.42 -11.76
C GLY A 71 -14.67 11.27 -10.73
N ILE A 72 -14.08 11.47 -9.54
CA ILE A 72 -13.94 10.41 -8.53
C ILE A 72 -14.43 10.92 -7.16
N SER A 73 -15.70 10.67 -6.86
CA SER A 73 -16.32 11.04 -5.57
C SER A 73 -16.48 9.89 -4.58
N ASN A 74 -16.56 8.64 -5.08
CA ASN A 74 -16.81 7.46 -4.25
C ASN A 74 -15.55 6.60 -4.12
N TYR A 75 -14.63 7.03 -3.26
CA TYR A 75 -13.45 6.26 -2.87
C TYR A 75 -13.27 6.27 -1.36
N ASP A 76 -12.56 5.28 -0.84
CA ASP A 76 -12.17 5.27 0.57
C ASP A 76 -11.12 6.36 0.81
N ARG A 77 -11.50 7.37 1.61
CA ARG A 77 -10.72 8.59 1.79
C ARG A 77 -9.67 8.47 2.88
N ASN A 78 -9.65 7.40 3.66
CA ASN A 78 -8.76 7.23 4.79
C ASN A 78 -7.28 7.12 4.36
N HIS A 79 -6.38 7.65 5.16
CA HIS A 79 -4.93 7.56 4.97
C HIS A 79 -4.15 7.96 6.24
N GLU A 80 -2.84 7.81 6.19
CA GLU A 80 -1.88 8.28 7.19
C GLU A 80 -0.87 9.23 6.52
N GLY A 81 -1.38 10.13 5.69
CA GLY A 81 -0.60 11.14 4.98
C GLY A 81 -0.62 12.47 5.72
N HIS A 82 0.55 13.06 5.98
CA HIS A 82 0.68 14.26 6.81
C HIS A 82 1.54 15.32 6.10
N SER A 83 0.91 16.37 5.60
CA SER A 83 1.61 17.45 4.90
C SER A 83 2.79 18.03 5.70
N GLY A 84 3.97 18.05 5.09
CA GLY A 84 5.19 18.59 5.67
C GLY A 84 5.92 17.70 6.68
N TYR A 85 5.46 16.46 6.92
CA TYR A 85 6.13 15.53 7.81
C TYR A 85 7.38 14.92 7.17
N LEU A 86 8.39 14.66 8.00
CA LEU A 86 9.63 13.97 7.64
C LEU A 86 9.57 12.54 8.17
N ALA A 87 10.16 11.59 7.45
CA ALA A 87 10.33 10.22 7.94
C ALA A 87 11.14 10.20 9.24
N VAL A 88 12.21 11.00 9.31
CA VAL A 88 13.06 11.14 10.49
C VAL A 88 12.26 11.58 11.71
N ASP A 89 11.34 12.53 11.55
CA ASP A 89 10.53 13.03 12.66
C ASP A 89 9.49 12.00 13.12
N ILE A 90 8.81 11.33 12.17
CA ILE A 90 7.86 10.25 12.47
C ILE A 90 8.55 9.15 13.28
N ALA A 91 9.76 8.75 12.86
CA ALA A 91 10.55 7.73 13.54
C ALA A 91 10.98 8.18 14.94
N ASN A 92 11.61 9.36 15.05
CA ASN A 92 12.14 9.87 16.32
C ASN A 92 11.04 10.11 17.37
N LYS A 93 9.86 10.53 16.93
CA LYS A 93 8.71 10.79 17.81
C LYS A 93 7.84 9.55 18.04
N ASN A 94 8.21 8.39 17.48
CA ASN A 94 7.43 7.15 17.52
C ASN A 94 5.96 7.31 17.10
N GLN A 95 5.67 8.23 16.18
CA GLN A 95 4.28 8.56 15.81
C GLN A 95 3.57 7.36 15.17
N LEU A 96 4.30 6.59 14.35
CA LEU A 96 3.75 5.43 13.66
C LEU A 96 3.23 4.35 14.60
N VAL A 97 3.77 4.21 15.81
CA VAL A 97 3.29 3.20 16.79
C VAL A 97 1.81 3.41 17.13
N GLY A 98 1.41 4.67 17.38
CA GLY A 98 0.02 5.00 17.68
C GLY A 98 -0.91 4.73 16.50
N TRP A 99 -0.49 5.09 15.29
CA TRP A 99 -1.24 4.85 14.05
C TRP A 99 -1.42 3.35 13.76
N LEU A 100 -0.35 2.56 13.90
CA LEU A 100 -0.39 1.11 13.74
C LEU A 100 -1.34 0.44 14.75
N ASN A 101 -1.28 0.84 16.02
CA ASN A 101 -2.14 0.28 17.07
C ASN A 101 -3.63 0.56 16.83
N SER A 102 -3.95 1.74 16.30
CA SER A 102 -5.33 2.13 16.01
C SER A 102 -5.86 1.46 14.72
N ALA A 103 -5.12 1.60 13.62
CA ALA A 103 -5.57 1.12 12.31
C ALA A 103 -5.39 -0.39 12.10
N LYS A 104 -4.36 -1.00 12.70
CA LYS A 104 -3.96 -2.41 12.57
C LYS A 104 -3.85 -2.87 11.09
N PRO A 105 -3.04 -2.21 10.25
CA PRO A 105 -2.95 -2.54 8.83
C PRO A 105 -2.36 -3.93 8.57
N ASP A 106 -2.79 -4.56 7.46
CA ASP A 106 -2.16 -5.74 6.87
C ASP A 106 -1.02 -5.36 5.92
N ILE A 107 -1.16 -4.21 5.26
CA ILE A 107 -0.25 -3.66 4.26
C ILE A 107 0.00 -2.20 4.60
N VAL A 108 1.26 -1.78 4.65
CA VAL A 108 1.62 -0.36 4.67
C VAL A 108 2.27 -0.02 3.34
N MET A 109 1.73 0.96 2.64
CA MET A 109 2.36 1.55 1.47
C MET A 109 2.81 2.96 1.83
N PHE A 110 4.06 3.32 1.55
CA PHE A 110 4.54 4.64 1.94
C PHE A 110 5.38 5.37 0.91
N HIS A 111 5.13 6.69 0.84
CA HIS A 111 5.89 7.68 0.09
C HIS A 111 6.32 8.79 1.04
N LEU A 112 7.54 8.67 1.57
CA LEU A 112 8.15 9.59 2.54
C LEU A 112 9.60 9.86 2.12
N GLY A 113 10.15 11.02 2.46
CA GLY A 113 11.54 11.36 2.14
C GLY A 113 11.69 12.65 1.32
N THR A 114 10.61 13.13 0.70
CA THR A 114 10.58 14.41 0.00
C THR A 114 10.97 15.55 0.93
N ASN A 115 10.30 15.63 2.09
CA ASN A 115 10.59 16.65 3.10
C ASN A 115 11.94 16.45 3.76
N ASP A 116 12.38 15.21 3.96
CA ASP A 116 13.68 14.89 4.53
C ASP A 116 14.78 15.49 3.64
N ILE A 117 14.83 15.14 2.35
CA ILE A 117 15.83 15.67 1.42
C ILE A 117 15.65 17.19 1.20
N GLY A 118 14.41 17.64 1.02
CA GLY A 118 14.09 19.06 0.81
C GLY A 118 14.45 19.96 1.99
N ARG A 119 14.58 19.40 3.20
CA ARG A 119 14.99 20.10 4.43
C ARG A 119 16.33 19.61 4.95
N SER A 120 17.20 19.20 4.02
CA SER A 120 18.62 18.93 4.25
C SER A 120 18.94 17.76 5.19
N LYS A 121 18.02 16.80 5.34
CA LYS A 121 18.37 15.47 5.84
C LYS A 121 19.11 14.70 4.76
N THR A 122 20.11 13.95 5.18
CA THR A 122 20.88 13.10 4.29
C THR A 122 20.08 11.84 3.93
N PRO A 123 20.35 11.22 2.76
CA PRO A 123 19.79 9.91 2.43
C PRO A 123 20.04 8.86 3.53
N ALA A 124 21.19 8.91 4.21
CA ALA A 124 21.52 7.99 5.30
C ALA A 124 20.60 8.17 6.53
N GLU A 125 20.33 9.41 6.95
CA GLU A 125 19.38 9.70 8.03
C GLU A 125 17.96 9.21 7.67
N THR A 126 17.51 9.44 6.43
CA THR A 126 16.20 8.98 5.96
C THR A 126 16.09 7.46 5.96
N ILE A 127 17.14 6.74 5.54
CA ILE A 127 17.16 5.26 5.55
C ILE A 127 17.23 4.69 6.98
N ALA A 128 17.91 5.37 7.90
CA ALA A 128 17.86 5.00 9.32
C ALA A 128 16.44 5.16 9.89
N ALA A 129 15.74 6.23 9.51
CA ALA A 129 14.33 6.40 9.84
C ALA A 129 13.46 5.29 9.25
N PHE A 130 13.63 4.93 7.97
CA PHE A 130 12.88 3.84 7.34
C PHE A 130 13.09 2.50 8.05
N THR A 131 14.31 2.24 8.51
CA THR A 131 14.61 1.05 9.32
C THR A 131 13.81 1.06 10.62
N THR A 132 13.78 2.19 11.33
CA THR A 132 12.99 2.34 12.56
C THR A 132 11.49 2.15 12.30
N LEU A 133 10.96 2.76 11.24
CA LEU A 133 9.55 2.61 10.86
C LEU A 133 9.22 1.15 10.51
N LEU A 134 10.09 0.46 9.76
CA LEU A 134 9.93 -0.96 9.44
C LEU A 134 9.92 -1.85 10.70
N ASP A 135 10.80 -1.57 11.65
CA ASP A 135 10.86 -2.31 12.91
C ASP A 135 9.57 -2.10 13.73
N GLN A 136 9.04 -0.88 13.77
CA GLN A 136 7.73 -0.58 14.39
C GLN A 136 6.58 -1.31 13.69
N MET A 137 6.57 -1.32 12.34
CA MET A 137 5.58 -2.07 11.54
C MET A 137 5.61 -3.57 11.88
N ARG A 138 6.80 -4.17 11.91
CA ARG A 138 6.98 -5.61 12.21
C ARG A 138 6.68 -5.95 13.66
N ALA A 139 6.94 -5.04 14.60
CA ALA A 139 6.54 -5.19 16.00
C ALA A 139 5.02 -5.17 16.15
N SER A 140 4.31 -4.31 15.40
CA SER A 140 2.85 -4.29 15.37
C SER A 140 2.26 -5.56 14.74
N LYS A 141 2.90 -6.08 13.68
CA LYS A 141 2.46 -7.29 12.99
C LYS A 141 3.65 -7.90 12.25
N SER A 142 4.12 -9.05 12.73
CA SER A 142 5.29 -9.75 12.17
C SER A 142 5.11 -10.18 10.71
N SER A 143 3.87 -10.24 10.23
CA SER A 143 3.49 -10.59 8.85
C SER A 143 3.06 -9.40 7.97
N ILE A 144 3.30 -8.18 8.42
CA ILE A 144 2.95 -6.96 7.67
C ILE A 144 3.69 -6.92 6.33
N LYS A 145 2.99 -6.58 5.25
CA LYS A 145 3.63 -6.32 3.95
C LYS A 145 3.91 -4.84 3.82
N VAL A 146 5.06 -4.51 3.25
CA VAL A 146 5.50 -3.12 3.08
C VAL A 146 5.69 -2.85 1.59
N ILE A 147 5.14 -1.75 1.11
CA ILE A 147 5.39 -1.24 -0.24
C ILE A 147 5.99 0.15 -0.11
N VAL A 148 7.26 0.32 -0.49
CA VAL A 148 7.99 1.59 -0.37
C VAL A 148 8.15 2.23 -1.74
N ALA A 149 7.83 3.52 -1.83
CA ALA A 149 8.10 4.30 -3.03
C ALA A 149 9.57 4.74 -3.08
N GLN A 150 10.19 4.65 -4.25
CA GLN A 150 11.18 5.65 -4.63
C GLN A 150 10.45 6.99 -4.84
N ILE A 151 11.11 8.08 -4.51
CA ILE A 151 10.53 9.42 -4.41
C ILE A 151 10.50 10.08 -5.78
N ILE A 152 9.41 10.77 -6.11
CA ILE A 152 9.30 11.60 -7.31
C ILE A 152 10.38 12.72 -7.32
N PRO A 153 10.73 13.29 -8.49
CA PRO A 153 11.75 14.34 -8.57
C PRO A 153 11.44 15.56 -7.70
N LEU A 154 12.48 16.12 -7.08
CA LEU A 154 12.45 17.41 -6.40
C LEU A 154 13.52 18.31 -7.03
N PRO A 155 13.17 19.19 -7.99
CA PRO A 155 14.13 19.72 -8.97
C PRO A 155 15.38 20.40 -8.40
N TRP A 156 15.27 21.11 -7.28
CA TRP A 156 16.39 21.84 -6.68
C TRP A 156 17.34 20.97 -5.84
N VAL A 157 16.97 19.73 -5.53
CA VAL A 157 17.79 18.77 -4.76
C VAL A 157 17.71 17.36 -5.36
N ASP A 158 17.52 17.27 -6.67
CA ASP A 158 17.27 16.02 -7.39
C ASP A 158 18.43 15.02 -7.28
N SER A 159 19.67 15.49 -7.12
CA SER A 159 20.81 14.63 -6.77
C SER A 159 20.58 13.87 -5.46
N GLY A 160 20.08 14.55 -4.43
CA GLY A 160 19.72 13.96 -3.14
C GLY A 160 18.56 12.97 -3.26
N ILE A 161 17.56 13.28 -4.09
CA ILE A 161 16.45 12.37 -4.39
C ILE A 161 16.94 11.09 -5.06
N ARG A 162 17.79 11.19 -6.09
CA ARG A 162 18.38 10.01 -6.75
C ARG A 162 19.23 9.17 -5.80
N SER A 163 20.03 9.82 -4.95
CA SER A 163 20.81 9.12 -3.92
C SER A 163 19.91 8.38 -2.93
N LEU A 164 18.83 9.02 -2.47
CA LEU A 164 17.83 8.36 -1.62
C LEU A 164 17.17 7.19 -2.35
N ASN A 165 16.73 7.36 -3.59
CA ASN A 165 16.08 6.30 -4.37
C ASN A 165 16.96 5.07 -4.58
N SER A 166 18.27 5.28 -4.82
CA SER A 166 19.25 4.20 -4.86
C SER A 166 19.37 3.50 -3.51
N ALA A 167 19.46 4.27 -2.43
CA ALA A 167 19.57 3.71 -1.07
C ALA A 167 18.30 2.95 -0.64
N ILE A 168 17.10 3.39 -1.05
CA ILE A 168 15.83 2.69 -0.82
C ILE A 168 15.85 1.30 -1.45
N ALA A 169 16.34 1.18 -2.69
CA ALA A 169 16.42 -0.10 -3.38
C ALA A 169 17.35 -1.07 -2.64
N SER A 170 18.56 -0.62 -2.28
CA SER A 170 19.52 -1.44 -1.52
C SER A 170 18.99 -1.81 -0.13
N TRP A 171 18.38 -0.86 0.59
CA TRP A 171 17.80 -1.08 1.91
C TRP A 171 16.68 -2.12 1.86
N ALA A 172 15.77 -2.01 0.90
CA ALA A 172 14.66 -2.94 0.75
C ALA A 172 15.16 -4.35 0.49
N THR A 173 16.15 -4.54 -0.40
CA THR A 173 16.78 -5.85 -0.64
C THR A 173 17.38 -6.44 0.65
N LEU A 174 18.11 -5.63 1.43
CA LEU A 174 18.75 -6.08 2.67
C LEU A 174 17.75 -6.44 3.77
N LYS A 175 16.65 -5.70 3.87
CA LYS A 175 15.67 -5.84 4.96
C LYS A 175 14.50 -6.77 4.61
N ASN A 176 14.38 -7.23 3.36
CA ASN A 176 13.29 -8.08 2.91
C ASN A 176 13.30 -9.45 3.60
N THR A 177 12.11 -9.98 3.91
CA THR A 177 11.94 -11.32 4.49
C THR A 177 10.72 -12.00 3.91
N THR A 178 10.65 -13.33 3.95
CA THR A 178 9.46 -14.07 3.48
C THR A 178 8.22 -13.77 4.34
N SER A 179 8.39 -13.59 5.66
CA SER A 179 7.27 -13.33 6.57
C SER A 179 6.74 -11.91 6.46
N SER A 180 7.60 -10.92 6.22
CA SER A 180 7.26 -9.51 6.05
C SER A 180 7.98 -8.95 4.81
N PRO A 181 7.41 -9.17 3.61
CA PRO A 181 8.04 -8.77 2.36
C PRO A 181 7.97 -7.25 2.15
N ILE A 182 9.02 -6.72 1.53
CA ILE A 182 9.18 -5.32 1.12
C ILE A 182 9.18 -5.28 -0.41
N TYR A 183 8.33 -4.45 -0.98
CA TYR A 183 8.23 -4.21 -2.42
C TYR A 183 8.62 -2.76 -2.71
N VAL A 184 9.54 -2.53 -3.64
CA VAL A 184 9.92 -1.18 -4.07
C VAL A 184 9.11 -0.79 -5.30
N VAL A 185 8.54 0.41 -5.29
CA VAL A 185 7.82 0.99 -6.43
C VAL A 185 8.57 2.22 -6.92
N ASP A 186 9.03 2.17 -8.17
CA ASP A 186 9.70 3.29 -8.83
C ASP A 186 8.67 4.36 -9.25
N GLN A 187 8.61 5.46 -8.50
CA GLN A 187 7.82 6.65 -8.87
C GLN A 187 8.65 7.71 -9.63
N TYR A 188 9.95 7.52 -9.76
CA TYR A 188 10.86 8.52 -10.31
C TYR A 188 10.96 8.39 -11.84
N THR A 189 11.14 7.16 -12.35
CA THR A 189 11.39 6.94 -13.78
C THR A 189 10.20 7.34 -14.64
N GLY A 190 10.42 8.30 -15.54
CA GLY A 190 9.42 8.84 -16.45
C GLY A 190 8.58 9.98 -15.85
N PHE A 191 8.89 10.41 -14.63
CA PHE A 191 8.32 11.58 -13.99
C PHE A 191 9.17 12.82 -14.31
N THR A 192 8.55 13.90 -14.75
CA THR A 192 9.24 15.15 -15.14
C THR A 192 8.65 16.35 -14.43
N THR A 193 9.27 17.53 -14.57
CA THR A 193 8.75 18.78 -14.00
C THR A 193 7.39 19.19 -14.55
N SER A 194 7.00 18.72 -15.75
CA SER A 194 5.66 18.95 -16.29
C SER A 194 4.56 18.13 -15.60
N ASP A 195 4.94 17.12 -14.81
CA ASP A 195 4.03 16.35 -13.98
C ASP A 195 3.86 16.95 -12.57
N LEU A 196 4.58 18.04 -12.28
CA LEU A 196 4.49 18.78 -11.03
C LEU A 196 3.57 20.00 -11.18
N GLN A 197 3.05 20.46 -10.05
CA GLN A 197 2.39 21.75 -9.94
C GLN A 197 3.41 22.89 -10.03
N SER A 198 2.92 24.13 -10.00
CA SER A 198 3.76 25.33 -10.06
C SER A 198 4.75 25.42 -8.89
N ASP A 199 4.46 24.77 -7.75
CA ASP A 199 5.37 24.70 -6.60
C ASP A 199 6.57 23.77 -6.79
N GLN A 200 6.58 22.96 -7.87
CA GLN A 200 7.63 22.00 -8.18
C GLN A 200 7.87 20.94 -7.07
N ILE A 201 6.84 20.65 -6.26
CA ILE A 201 6.84 19.60 -5.22
C ILE A 201 5.73 18.60 -5.49
N HIS A 202 4.50 19.09 -5.64
CA HIS A 202 3.32 18.24 -5.65
C HIS A 202 2.99 17.79 -7.06
N PRO A 203 2.52 16.55 -7.26
CA PRO A 203 2.05 16.11 -8.56
C PRO A 203 0.83 16.93 -9.00
N ASN A 204 0.75 17.22 -10.29
CA ASN A 204 -0.50 17.62 -10.94
C ASN A 204 -1.28 16.37 -11.40
N GLU A 205 -2.36 16.53 -12.15
CA GLU A 205 -3.19 15.41 -12.61
C GLU A 205 -2.39 14.36 -13.44
N SER A 206 -1.45 14.80 -14.29
CA SER A 206 -0.56 13.89 -15.03
C SER A 206 0.35 13.12 -14.07
N GLY A 207 0.92 13.82 -13.09
CA GLY A 207 1.74 13.22 -12.04
C GLY A 207 0.97 12.17 -11.21
N ASP A 208 -0.25 12.49 -10.79
CA ASP A 208 -1.10 11.57 -10.03
C ASP A 208 -1.44 10.30 -10.85
N LYS A 209 -1.69 10.45 -12.16
CA LYS A 209 -1.89 9.30 -13.07
C LYS A 209 -0.64 8.41 -13.13
N LYS A 210 0.55 8.99 -13.23
CA LYS A 210 1.82 8.24 -13.24
C LYS A 210 2.06 7.54 -11.91
N ILE A 211 1.86 8.23 -10.79
CA ILE A 211 1.99 7.64 -9.44
C ILE A 211 1.06 6.44 -9.28
N THR A 212 -0.20 6.61 -9.70
CA THR A 212 -1.21 5.55 -9.67
C THR A 212 -0.80 4.34 -10.51
N ALA A 213 -0.33 4.57 -11.73
CA ALA A 213 0.07 3.52 -12.66
C ALA A 213 1.23 2.65 -12.13
N ARG A 214 2.09 3.21 -11.29
CA ARG A 214 3.19 2.49 -10.63
C ARG A 214 2.74 1.75 -9.38
N TRP A 215 1.86 2.34 -8.57
CA TRP A 215 1.32 1.69 -7.37
C TRP A 215 0.43 0.50 -7.68
N TYR A 216 -0.48 0.67 -8.65
CA TYR A 216 -1.55 -0.29 -8.95
C TYR A 216 -1.09 -1.74 -9.14
N PRO A 217 -0.15 -2.07 -10.06
CA PRO A 217 0.23 -3.46 -10.31
C PRO A 217 0.87 -4.12 -9.08
N THR A 218 1.68 -3.36 -8.32
CA THR A 218 2.34 -3.86 -7.12
C THR A 218 1.34 -4.11 -6.01
N LEU A 219 0.47 -3.16 -5.72
CA LEU A 219 -0.54 -3.30 -4.66
C LEU A 219 -1.52 -4.43 -4.98
N LEU A 220 -1.99 -4.54 -6.22
CA LEU A 220 -2.86 -5.62 -6.67
C LEU A 220 -2.22 -7.00 -6.42
N LYS A 221 -0.94 -7.17 -6.79
CA LYS A 221 -0.19 -8.41 -6.55
C LYS A 221 -0.08 -8.72 -5.06
N VAL A 222 0.20 -7.73 -4.21
CA VAL A 222 0.31 -7.92 -2.76
C VAL A 222 -1.04 -8.31 -2.13
N ILE A 223 -2.13 -7.71 -2.60
CA ILE A 223 -3.50 -8.05 -2.18
C ILE A 223 -3.81 -9.51 -2.55
N GLN A 224 -3.57 -9.91 -3.80
CA GLN A 224 -3.82 -11.28 -4.27
C GLN A 224 -3.03 -12.31 -3.47
N ASN A 225 -1.73 -12.09 -3.26
CA ASN A 225 -0.89 -12.96 -2.45
C ASN A 225 -1.38 -13.06 -1.00
N SER A 226 -1.84 -11.94 -0.42
CA SER A 226 -2.37 -11.90 0.94
C SER A 226 -3.66 -12.70 1.09
N GLN A 227 -4.52 -12.70 0.08
CA GLN A 227 -5.74 -13.48 0.08
C GLN A 227 -5.48 -14.97 -0.19
N ALA A 228 -4.51 -15.31 -1.04
CA ALA A 228 -4.11 -16.69 -1.31
C ALA A 228 -3.55 -17.38 -0.06
N GLY A 229 -2.58 -16.76 0.63
CA GLY A 229 -2.00 -17.34 1.85
C GLY A 229 -3.01 -17.50 2.99
N LYS A 230 -4.03 -16.63 3.07
CA LYS A 230 -5.14 -16.80 4.02
C LYS A 230 -6.03 -18.00 3.67
N ARG A 231 -6.26 -18.29 2.38
CA ARG A 231 -7.02 -19.49 1.97
C ARG A 231 -6.27 -20.76 2.34
N GLU A 232 -4.98 -20.85 2.05
CA GLU A 232 -4.15 -22.02 2.41
C GLU A 232 -4.16 -22.29 3.92
N ALA A 233 -4.07 -21.25 4.75
CA ALA A 233 -4.13 -21.38 6.20
C ALA A 233 -5.49 -21.93 6.70
N VAL A 234 -6.60 -21.60 6.03
CA VAL A 234 -7.94 -22.11 6.40
C VAL A 234 -8.12 -23.58 6.01
N PHE A 235 -7.48 -24.05 4.93
CA PHE A 235 -7.56 -25.46 4.51
C PHE A 235 -6.58 -26.38 5.24
N SER A 236 -5.61 -25.82 5.97
CA SER A 236 -4.58 -26.58 6.69
C SER A 236 -4.82 -26.67 8.20
N ALA A 237 -5.89 -26.06 8.70
CA ALA A 237 -6.32 -26.06 10.10
C ALA A 237 -7.53 -26.97 10.30
#